data_AF-A0A3Q3AJY7-F1
#
_entry.id   AF-A0A3Q3AJY7-F1
#
_cell.length_a   1.000
_cell.length_b   1.000
_cell.length_c   1.000
_cell.angle_alpha   90.00
_cell.angle_beta   90.00
_cell.angle_gamma   90.00
#
_symmetry.space_group_name_H-M   'P 1'
#
loop_
_entity.id
_entity.type
_entity.pdbx_description
1 polymer ?
#
loop_
_entity_poly.entity_id
_entity_poly.type
_entity_poly.pdbx_seq_one_letter_code
_entity_poly.pdbx_strand_id
1 'polypeptide(L)'
;MVIRVYVASSSGSVAVKKHQQAVVGFLEANRINFQEVDITMMEEQRLWMYRHIPRDKQPEKGNPLPPQIFNEEQYCGDYDDFFQSKENNTVFAFLGLSSQPNDA
;
A
#
# COMPACT_ATOMS: atom_id res chain seq x y z
N MET A 1 -13.53 -6.38 -4.23
CA MET A 1 -12.34 -6.15 -3.39
C MET A 1 -11.10 -6.40 -4.20
N VAL A 2 -10.33 -5.35 -4.49
CA VAL A 2 -9.02 -5.44 -5.15
C VAL A 2 -8.07 -4.54 -4.38
N ILE A 3 -7.01 -5.13 -3.83
CA ILE A 3 -5.95 -4.36 -3.17
C ILE A 3 -5.12 -3.66 -4.24
N ARG A 4 -4.93 -2.36 -4.11
CA ARG A 4 -4.07 -1.56 -4.99
C ARG A 4 -2.87 -1.09 -4.18
N VAL A 5 -1.68 -1.42 -4.65
CA VAL A 5 -0.42 -0.95 -4.07
C VAL A 5 0.20 0.03 -5.03
N TYR A 6 0.21 1.30 -4.64
CA TYR A 6 0.85 2.36 -5.40
C TYR A 6 2.35 2.33 -5.13
N VAL A 7 3.15 2.17 -6.18
CA VAL A 7 4.62 2.01 -6.10
C VAL A 7 5.31 3.00 -7.04
N ALA A 8 6.58 3.33 -6.76
CA ALA A 8 7.44 4.04 -7.70
C ALA A 8 8.64 3.15 -8.06
N SER A 9 8.60 2.50 -9.22
CA SER A 9 9.65 1.61 -9.71
C SER A 9 11.01 2.32 -9.87
N SER A 10 11.02 3.58 -10.34
CA SER A 10 12.25 4.36 -10.51
C SER A 10 12.61 5.27 -9.33
N SER A 11 12.11 4.97 -8.13
CA SER A 11 12.47 5.73 -6.92
C SER A 11 14.00 5.76 -6.69
N GLY A 12 14.55 6.95 -6.45
CA GLY A 12 15.96 7.13 -6.07
C GLY A 12 16.27 6.68 -4.64
N SER A 13 15.25 6.46 -3.80
CA SER A 13 15.41 6.05 -2.41
C SER A 13 15.44 4.52 -2.29
N VAL A 14 16.55 3.99 -1.76
CA VAL A 14 16.69 2.55 -1.47
C VAL A 14 15.69 2.10 -0.42
N ALA A 15 15.39 2.95 0.57
CA ALA A 15 14.40 2.64 1.61
C ALA A 15 13.00 2.45 1.02
N VAL A 16 12.57 3.39 0.15
CA VAL A 16 11.28 3.30 -0.55
C VAL A 16 11.19 2.01 -1.38
N LYS A 17 12.24 1.66 -2.13
CA LYS A 17 12.28 0.41 -2.89
C LYS A 17 12.12 -0.82 -2.01
N LYS A 18 12.81 -0.87 -0.86
CA LYS A 18 12.69 -1.99 0.09
C LYS A 18 11.31 -2.08 0.71
N HIS A 19 10.70 -0.95 1.08
CA HIS A 19 9.34 -0.92 1.63
C HIS A 19 8.30 -1.44 0.62
N GLN A 20 8.38 -0.98 -0.63
CA GLN A 20 7.53 -1.47 -1.72
C GLN A 20 7.68 -2.99 -1.91
N GLN A 21 8.92 -3.49 -1.99
CA GLN A 21 9.20 -4.92 -2.12
C GLN A 21 8.66 -5.73 -0.94
N ALA A 22 8.76 -5.21 0.28
CA ALA A 22 8.25 -5.88 1.47
C ALA A 22 6.73 -6.01 1.46
N VAL A 23 6.00 -4.98 1.03
CA VAL A 23 4.53 -5.03 0.89
C VAL A 23 4.15 -6.00 -0.22
N VAL A 24 4.67 -5.81 -1.43
CA VAL A 24 4.38 -6.65 -2.61
C VAL A 24 4.70 -8.11 -2.32
N GLY A 25 5.91 -8.41 -1.85
CA GLY A 25 6.33 -9.77 -1.55
C GLY A 25 5.51 -10.44 -0.45
N PHE A 26 5.00 -9.69 0.51
CA PHE A 26 4.06 -10.23 1.50
C PHE A 26 2.73 -10.62 0.86
N LEU A 27 2.15 -9.75 0.02
CA LEU A 27 0.87 -10.03 -0.64
C LEU A 27 0.98 -11.26 -1.55
N GLU A 28 2.06 -11.36 -2.33
CA GLU A 28 2.37 -12.53 -3.16
C GLU A 28 2.52 -13.81 -2.33
N ALA A 29 3.33 -13.78 -1.26
CA ALA A 29 3.56 -14.94 -0.40
C ALA A 29 2.28 -15.45 0.28
N ASN A 30 1.36 -14.54 0.59
CA ASN A 30 0.06 -14.87 1.20
C ASN A 30 -1.06 -15.10 0.17
N ARG A 31 -0.75 -15.09 -1.14
CA ARG A 31 -1.71 -15.27 -2.24
C ARG A 31 -2.90 -14.30 -2.17
N ILE A 32 -2.65 -13.08 -1.70
CA ILE A 32 -3.63 -12.01 -1.71
C ILE A 32 -3.65 -11.43 -3.13
N ASN A 33 -4.83 -11.31 -3.74
CA ASN A 33 -4.94 -10.69 -5.06
C ASN A 33 -4.80 -9.16 -4.94
N PHE A 34 -3.86 -8.59 -5.71
CA PHE A 34 -3.61 -7.16 -5.72
C PHE A 34 -3.19 -6.68 -7.12
N GLN A 35 -3.21 -5.36 -7.29
CA GLN A 35 -2.70 -4.65 -8.45
C GLN A 35 -1.58 -3.71 -8.00
N GLU A 36 -0.41 -3.81 -8.64
CA GLU A 36 0.62 -2.78 -8.55
C GLU A 36 0.30 -1.63 -9.49
N VAL A 37 0.25 -0.42 -8.96
CA VAL A 37 0.04 0.81 -9.73
C VAL A 37 1.33 1.61 -9.69
N ASP A 38 2.14 1.51 -10.74
CA ASP A 38 3.40 2.26 -10.84
C ASP A 38 3.16 3.72 -11.21
N ILE A 39 3.37 4.61 -10.24
CA ILE A 39 3.16 6.06 -10.37
C ILE A 39 4.35 6.82 -10.95
N THR A 40 5.47 6.13 -11.24
CA THR A 40 6.71 6.76 -11.66
C THR A 40 6.56 7.70 -12.85
N MET A 41 5.81 7.28 -13.88
CA MET A 41 5.54 8.05 -15.09
C MET A 41 4.03 8.25 -15.33
N MET A 42 3.19 7.94 -14.34
CA MET A 42 1.74 8.06 -14.42
C MET A 42 1.27 9.20 -13.51
N GLU A 43 1.34 10.42 -14.00
CA GLU A 43 1.01 11.62 -13.22
C GLU A 43 -0.43 11.59 -12.69
N GLU A 44 -1.39 11.14 -13.50
CA GLU A 44 -2.80 11.03 -13.09
C GLU A 44 -2.95 10.09 -11.88
N GLN A 45 -2.32 8.91 -11.92
CA GLN A 45 -2.36 7.95 -10.81
C GLN A 45 -1.64 8.48 -9.57
N ARG A 46 -0.53 9.19 -9.75
CA ARG A 46 0.19 9.85 -8.65
C ARG A 46 -0.68 10.90 -7.95
N LEU A 47 -1.33 11.75 -8.72
CA LEU A 47 -2.21 12.80 -8.19
C LEU A 47 -3.48 12.20 -7.57
N TRP A 48 -4.02 11.14 -8.17
CA TRP A 48 -5.14 10.39 -7.59
C TRP A 48 -4.75 9.85 -6.21
N MET A 49 -3.59 9.19 -6.09
CA MET A 49 -3.07 8.67 -4.82
C MET A 49 -2.96 9.78 -3.77
N TYR A 50 -2.38 10.94 -4.11
CA TYR A 50 -2.26 12.07 -3.17
C TYR A 50 -3.61 12.60 -2.66
N ARG A 51 -4.62 12.66 -3.53
CA ARG A 51 -5.95 13.18 -3.19
C ARG A 51 -6.77 12.23 -2.32
N HIS A 52 -6.53 10.94 -2.44
CA HIS A 52 -7.28 9.91 -1.71
C HIS A 52 -6.62 9.48 -0.40
N ILE A 53 -5.45 10.03 -0.05
CA ILE A 53 -4.85 9.88 1.28
C ILE A 53 -5.53 10.86 2.26
N PRO A 54 -6.09 10.37 3.38
CA PRO A 54 -6.67 11.20 4.44
C PRO A 54 -5.71 12.28 4.93
N ARG A 55 -6.23 13.45 5.30
CA ARG A 55 -5.41 14.62 5.68
C ARG A 55 -4.52 14.36 6.89
N ASP A 56 -5.00 13.59 7.86
CA ASP A 56 -4.28 13.17 9.06
C ASP A 56 -3.17 12.15 8.77
N LYS A 57 -3.19 11.52 7.59
CA LYS A 57 -2.17 10.60 7.09
C LYS A 57 -1.23 11.23 6.07
N GLN A 58 -1.42 12.50 5.72
CA GLN A 58 -0.46 13.20 4.86
C GLN A 58 0.79 13.60 5.64
N PRO A 59 1.98 13.56 5.00
CA PRO A 59 3.20 13.98 5.66
C PRO A 59 3.17 15.49 5.96
N GLU A 60 3.75 15.91 7.09
CA GLU A 60 3.85 17.33 7.46
C GLU A 60 4.62 18.16 6.42
N LYS A 61 5.54 17.53 5.69
CA LYS A 61 6.34 18.17 4.64
C LYS A 61 6.52 17.24 3.45
N GLY A 62 6.32 17.79 2.25
CA GLY A 62 6.51 17.09 1.00
C GLY A 62 5.28 16.29 0.58
N ASN A 63 5.47 15.36 -0.36
CA ASN A 63 4.40 14.52 -0.86
C ASN A 63 4.46 13.13 -0.21
N PRO A 64 3.31 12.44 -0.09
CA PRO A 64 3.29 11.04 0.32
C PRO A 64 4.24 10.19 -0.52
N LEU A 65 4.99 9.31 0.13
CA LEU A 65 5.94 8.40 -0.53
C LEU A 65 5.32 7.00 -0.64
N PRO A 66 5.54 6.29 -1.76
CA PRO A 66 5.13 4.89 -1.87
C PRO A 66 5.96 3.98 -0.93
N PRO A 67 5.45 2.79 -0.56
CA PRO A 67 4.17 2.23 -0.99
C PRO A 67 2.97 2.90 -0.29
N GLN A 68 1.84 3.01 -1.01
CA GLN A 68 0.56 3.44 -0.46
C GLN A 68 -0.51 2.40 -0.83
N ILE A 69 -1.25 1.92 0.16
CA ILE A 69 -2.12 0.75 0.03
C ILE A 69 -3.58 1.18 0.11
N PHE A 70 -4.36 0.73 -0.85
CA PHE A 70 -5.79 0.96 -0.92
C PHE A 70 -6.52 -0.37 -1.13
N ASN A 71 -7.73 -0.48 -0.60
CA ASN A 71 -8.70 -1.48 -1.03
C ASN A 71 -9.72 -0.75 -1.90
N GLU A 72 -9.65 -0.98 -3.21
CA GLU A 72 -10.38 -0.21 -4.21
C GLU A 72 -10.06 1.31 -4.11
N GLU A 73 -10.97 2.10 -3.55
CA GLU A 73 -10.79 3.56 -3.33
C GLU A 73 -10.55 3.90 -1.86
N GLN A 74 -10.71 2.94 -0.95
CA GLN A 74 -10.52 3.15 0.47
C GLN A 74 -9.05 3.06 0.83
N TYR A 75 -8.52 4.11 1.47
CA TYR A 75 -7.16 4.12 1.97
C TYR A 75 -7.01 3.14 3.15
N CYS A 76 -6.07 2.21 3.04
CA CYS A 76 -5.71 1.30 4.13
C CYS A 76 -4.59 1.89 4.97
N GLY A 77 -3.52 2.36 4.34
CA GLY A 77 -2.34 2.91 5.02
C GLY A 77 -1.09 2.93 4.15
N ASP A 78 0.00 3.40 4.75
CA ASP A 78 1.33 3.38 4.16
C ASP A 78 2.14 2.13 4.59
N TYR A 79 3.46 2.19 4.43
CA TYR A 79 4.34 1.11 4.86
C TYR A 79 4.34 0.91 6.39
N ASP A 80 4.32 1.98 7.17
CA ASP A 80 4.44 1.89 8.62
C ASP A 80 3.15 1.31 9.23
N ASP A 81 2.00 1.71 8.70
CA ASP A 81 0.70 1.11 9.05
C ASP A 81 0.66 -0.39 8.69
N PHE A 82 1.14 -0.74 7.49
CA PHE A 82 1.26 -2.14 7.07
C PHE A 82 2.19 -2.92 7.99
N PHE A 83 3.36 -2.37 8.31
CA PHE A 83 4.35 -3.01 9.18
C PHE A 83 3.77 -3.25 10.57
N GLN A 84 3.11 -2.25 11.16
CA GLN A 84 2.43 -2.39 12.44
C GLN A 84 1.34 -3.48 12.40
N SER A 85 0.53 -3.51 11.33
CA SER A 85 -0.49 -4.56 11.15
C SER A 85 0.12 -5.96 11.04
N LYS A 86 1.31 -6.07 10.41
CA LYS A 86 2.06 -7.32 10.28
C LYS A 86 2.58 -7.81 11.63
N GLU A 87 3.19 -6.94 12.43
CA GLU A 87 3.64 -7.26 13.80
C GLU A 87 2.47 -7.71 14.69
N ASN A 88 1.29 -7.12 14.48
CA ASN A 88 0.07 -7.46 15.22
C ASN A 88 -0.72 -8.64 14.61
N ASN A 89 -0.26 -9.25 13.51
CA ASN A 89 -0.99 -10.29 12.76
C ASN A 89 -2.41 -9.88 12.32
N THR A 90 -2.61 -8.60 12.00
CA THR A 90 -3.91 -8.01 11.62
C THR A 90 -3.95 -7.52 10.17
N VAL A 91 -3.00 -7.97 9.32
CA VAL A 91 -2.88 -7.49 7.92
C VAL A 91 -4.16 -7.66 7.11
N PHE A 92 -4.89 -8.78 7.26
CA PHE A 92 -6.15 -8.99 6.53
C PHE A 92 -7.20 -7.96 6.92
N ALA A 93 -7.33 -7.63 8.21
CA ALA A 93 -8.22 -6.59 8.69
C ALA A 93 -7.76 -5.19 8.24
N PHE A 94 -6.44 -4.93 8.26
CA PHE A 94 -5.85 -3.69 7.72
C PHE A 94 -6.18 -3.50 6.24
N LEU A 95 -6.15 -4.58 5.45
CA LEU A 95 -6.53 -4.57 4.04
C LEU A 95 -8.07 -4.54 3.82
N GLY A 96 -8.87 -4.60 4.88
CA GLY A 96 -10.34 -4.68 4.78
C GLY A 96 -10.84 -5.99 4.16
N LEU A 97 -10.07 -7.07 4.28
CA LEU A 97 -10.46 -8.40 3.81
C LEU A 97 -11.12 -9.18 4.96
N SER A 98 -12.21 -9.91 4.67
CA SER A 98 -12.68 -10.97 5.55
C SER A 98 -11.57 -12.02 5.71
N SER A 99 -11.46 -12.63 6.90
CA SER A 99 -10.42 -13.58 7.35
C SER A 99 -9.89 -14.53 6.27
N GLN A 100 -8.68 -15.06 6.47
CA GLN A 100 -7.97 -15.88 5.48
C GLN A 100 -8.92 -16.90 4.82
N PRO A 101 -8.85 -17.11 3.48
CA PRO A 101 -9.72 -18.07 2.78
C PRO A 101 -9.62 -19.52 3.28
N ASN A 102 -8.71 -19.83 4.22
CA ASN A 102 -8.59 -21.12 4.88
C ASN A 102 -9.36 -21.24 6.22
N ASP A 103 -10.02 -20.18 6.70
CA ASP A 103 -10.82 -20.18 7.93
C ASP A 103 -12.33 -20.39 7.67
N ALA A 104 -12.72 -20.73 6.44
CA ALA A 104 -14.11 -21.00 6.02
C ALA A 104 -14.31 -22.44 5.53
#